data_AF-X1S614-F1
#
_entry.id   AF-X1S614-F1
#
_cell.length_a   1.000
_cell.length_b   1.000
_cell.length_c   1.000
_cell.angle_alpha   90.00
_cell.angle_beta   90.00
_cell.angle_gamma   90.00
#
_symmetry.space_group_name_H-M   'P 1'
#
loop_
_entity.id
_entity.type
_entity.pdbx_description
1 polymer ?
#
loop_
_entity_poly.entity_id
_entity_poly.type
_entity_poly.pdbx_seq_one_letter_code
_entity_poly.pdbx_strand_id
1 'polypeptide(L)'
;MLIIKLAFRNITGAGLRTWLNVFVLSLAFVLIIWMQGFIQGMSRQLMNDTIDTEFGGGQFRHQAYDPYDPLTIEDSHAPLSTLLNDIIYRGHATPILITSGAIFPEGRVQS
;
A
#
# COMPACT_ATOMS: atom_id res chain seq x y z
N MET A 1 42.61 15.30 -24.22
CA MET A 1 41.70 15.99 -25.15
C MET A 1 41.52 15.27 -26.49
N LEU A 2 42.57 14.70 -27.10
CA LEU A 2 42.47 14.02 -28.42
C LEU A 2 41.43 12.88 -28.43
N ILE A 3 41.38 12.08 -27.37
CA ILE A 3 40.50 10.91 -27.24
C ILE A 3 39.01 11.31 -27.24
N ILE A 4 38.64 12.34 -26.47
CA ILE A 4 37.25 12.85 -26.43
C ILE A 4 36.85 13.38 -27.82
N LYS A 5 37.75 14.08 -28.50
CA LYS A 5 37.51 14.62 -29.86
C LYS A 5 37.34 13.51 -30.90
N LEU A 6 38.12 12.43 -30.80
CA LEU A 6 38.01 11.23 -31.64
C LEU A 6 36.71 10.46 -31.37
N ALA A 7 36.36 10.27 -30.10
CA ALA A 7 35.13 9.60 -29.70
C ALA A 7 33.90 10.36 -30.21
N PHE A 8 33.87 11.69 -30.07
CA PHE A 8 32.77 12.53 -30.56
C PHE A 8 32.62 12.42 -32.08
N ARG A 9 33.73 12.48 -32.82
CA ARG A 9 33.73 12.31 -34.29
C ARG A 9 33.24 10.93 -34.73
N ASN A 10 33.56 9.88 -33.99
CA ASN A 10 33.06 8.53 -34.25
C ASN A 10 31.56 8.40 -33.96
N ILE A 11 31.07 8.99 -32.87
CA ILE A 11 29.63 8.98 -32.51
C ILE A 11 28.81 9.73 -33.56
N THR A 12 29.25 10.93 -33.94
CA THR A 12 28.56 11.75 -34.97
C THR A 12 28.72 11.17 -36.38
N GLY A 13 29.86 10.53 -36.67
CA GLY A 13 30.19 9.95 -37.97
C GLY A 13 29.57 8.57 -38.22
N ALA A 14 29.12 7.87 -37.18
CA ALA A 14 28.48 6.55 -37.29
C ALA A 14 27.05 6.58 -37.87
N GLY A 15 26.51 7.76 -38.17
CA GLY A 15 25.26 7.93 -38.91
C GLY A 15 24.00 7.52 -38.12
N LEU A 16 22.97 7.06 -38.84
CA LEU A 16 21.61 6.83 -38.31
C LEU A 16 21.54 5.80 -37.17
N ARG A 17 22.43 4.80 -37.17
CA ARG A 17 22.45 3.73 -36.16
C ARG A 17 22.65 4.29 -34.75
N THR A 18 23.62 5.18 -34.58
CA THR A 18 23.93 5.76 -33.27
C THR A 18 22.84 6.72 -32.81
N TRP A 19 22.29 7.52 -33.73
CA TRP A 19 21.16 8.41 -33.44
C TRP A 19 19.91 7.66 -32.98
N LEU A 20 19.56 6.56 -33.65
CA LEU A 20 18.41 5.74 -33.25
C LEU A 20 18.62 5.13 -31.87
N ASN A 21 19.81 4.60 -31.58
CA ASN A 21 20.10 4.04 -30.26
C ASN A 21 20.02 5.10 -29.15
N VAL A 22 20.60 6.28 -29.36
CA VAL A 22 20.55 7.38 -28.39
C VAL A 22 19.12 7.82 -28.15
N PHE A 23 18.29 7.90 -29.19
CA PHE A 23 16.88 8.26 -29.09
C PHE A 23 16.06 7.20 -28.34
N VAL A 24 16.20 5.92 -28.69
CA VAL A 24 15.48 4.84 -28.00
C VAL A 24 15.90 4.78 -26.53
N LEU A 25 17.20 4.92 -26.25
CA LEU A 25 17.71 4.88 -24.90
C LEU A 25 17.23 6.09 -24.08
N SER A 26 17.23 7.29 -24.65
CA SER A 26 16.72 8.49 -23.96
C SER A 26 15.22 8.37 -23.69
N LEU A 27 14.44 7.88 -24.64
CA LEU A 27 13.01 7.62 -24.46
C LEU A 27 12.77 6.58 -23.36
N ALA A 28 13.54 5.49 -23.35
CA ALA A 28 13.44 4.47 -22.32
C ALA A 28 13.71 5.05 -20.93
N PHE A 29 14.74 5.89 -20.77
CA PHE A 29 15.00 6.56 -19.49
C PHE A 29 13.86 7.47 -19.05
N VAL A 30 13.29 8.26 -19.96
CA VAL A 30 12.14 9.11 -19.66
C VAL A 30 10.96 8.27 -19.18
N LEU A 31 10.64 7.18 -19.88
CA LEU A 31 9.54 6.29 -19.50
C LEU A 31 9.78 5.60 -18.15
N ILE A 32 11.00 5.16 -17.88
CA ILE A 32 11.37 4.55 -16.59
C ILE A 32 11.16 5.55 -15.45
N ILE A 33 11.67 6.77 -15.59
CA ILE A 33 11.54 7.81 -14.56
C ILE A 33 10.06 8.19 -14.38
N TRP A 34 9.33 8.35 -15.48
CA TRP A 34 7.90 8.63 -15.44
C TRP A 34 7.11 7.55 -14.72
N MET A 35 7.36 6.28 -15.05
CA MET A 35 6.68 5.14 -14.42
C MET A 35 7.00 5.06 -12.92
N GLN A 36 8.26 5.28 -12.52
CA GLN A 36 8.60 5.33 -11.09
C GLN A 36 7.87 6.48 -10.37
N GLY A 37 7.82 7.66 -10.97
CA GLY A 37 7.08 8.79 -10.42
C GLY A 37 5.59 8.50 -10.31
N PHE A 38 5.00 7.88 -11.32
CA PHE A 38 3.59 7.47 -11.33
C PHE A 38 3.30 6.45 -10.22
N ILE A 39 4.09 5.38 -10.10
CA ILE A 39 3.91 4.35 -9.06
C ILE A 39 4.06 4.96 -7.66
N GLN A 40 5.04 5.83 -7.45
CA GLN A 40 5.23 6.51 -6.17
C GLN A 40 4.07 7.44 -5.83
N GLY A 41 3.57 8.21 -6.81
CA GLY A 41 2.41 9.08 -6.64
C GLY A 41 1.16 8.28 -6.28
N MET A 42 0.91 7.19 -7.00
CA MET A 42 -0.21 6.30 -6.72
C MET A 42 -0.09 5.65 -5.33
N SER A 43 1.10 5.18 -4.95
CA SER A 43 1.33 4.63 -3.60
C SER A 43 1.06 5.65 -2.50
N ARG A 44 1.47 6.92 -2.70
CA ARG A 44 1.18 7.98 -1.73
C ARG A 44 -0.31 8.26 -1.63
N GLN A 45 -1.01 8.29 -2.77
CA GLN A 45 -2.45 8.47 -2.81
C GLN A 45 -3.17 7.34 -2.07
N LEU A 46 -2.83 6.08 -2.38
CA LEU A 46 -3.42 4.92 -1.73
C LEU A 46 -3.19 4.94 -0.22
N MET A 47 -1.99 5.33 0.23
CA MET A 47 -1.68 5.43 1.65
C MET A 47 -2.53 6.50 2.35
N ASN A 48 -2.70 7.66 1.73
CA ASN A 48 -3.58 8.70 2.27
C ASN A 48 -5.04 8.21 2.32
N ASP A 49 -5.54 7.60 1.24
CA ASP A 49 -6.92 7.09 1.17
C ASP A 49 -7.16 5.97 2.20
N THR A 50 -6.16 5.12 2.43
CA THR A 50 -6.19 4.05 3.43
C THR A 50 -6.21 4.65 4.85
N ILE A 51 -5.44 5.70 5.09
CA ILE A 51 -5.47 6.41 6.38
C ILE A 51 -6.84 7.05 6.58
N ASP A 52 -7.39 7.72 5.58
CA ASP A 52 -8.68 8.43 5.72
C ASP A 52 -9.87 7.46 5.88
N THR A 53 -9.79 6.26 5.28
CA THR A 53 -10.91 5.29 5.25
C THR A 53 -10.79 4.18 6.30
N GLU A 54 -9.66 3.46 6.33
CA GLU A 54 -9.49 2.23 7.15
C GLU A 54 -9.01 2.53 8.57
N PHE A 55 -8.08 3.48 8.71
CA PHE A 55 -7.44 3.76 9.99
C PHE A 55 -7.98 5.01 10.67
N GLY A 56 -8.48 6.00 9.94
CA GLY A 56 -8.94 7.29 10.44
C GLY A 56 -7.94 7.92 11.43
N GLY A 57 -8.43 8.19 12.65
CA GLY A 57 -7.63 8.70 13.78
C GLY A 57 -6.84 7.63 14.55
N GLY A 58 -6.91 6.37 14.13
CA GLY A 58 -6.31 5.21 14.80
C GLY A 58 -7.35 4.20 15.29
N GLN A 59 -6.85 3.06 15.78
CA GLN A 59 -7.69 1.97 16.30
C GLN A 59 -7.18 1.56 17.69
N PHE A 60 -8.09 1.40 18.65
CA PHE A 60 -7.80 0.77 19.92
C PHE A 60 -8.03 -0.74 19.77
N ARG A 61 -6.98 -1.53 20.02
CA ARG A 61 -7.04 -3.00 19.92
C ARG A 61 -6.88 -3.62 21.29
N HIS A 62 -7.59 -4.71 21.52
CA HIS A 62 -7.40 -5.51 22.72
C HIS A 62 -5.98 -6.10 22.73
N GLN A 63 -5.36 -6.21 23.91
CA GLN A 63 -3.97 -6.67 24.01
C GLN A 63 -3.77 -8.10 23.50
N ALA A 64 -4.78 -8.95 23.65
CA ALA A 64 -4.76 -10.32 23.16
C ALA A 64 -5.05 -10.44 21.65
N TYR A 65 -5.45 -9.36 20.98
CA TYR A 65 -5.86 -9.40 19.57
C TYR A 65 -4.64 -9.40 18.65
N ASP A 66 -4.45 -10.50 17.92
CA ASP A 66 -3.48 -10.59 16.83
C ASP A 66 -4.21 -10.60 15.47
N PRO A 67 -4.02 -9.58 14.62
CA PRO A 67 -4.59 -9.55 13.27
C PRO A 67 -4.15 -10.71 12.37
N TYR A 68 -3.03 -11.37 12.69
CA TYR A 68 -2.46 -12.46 11.90
C TYR A 68 -2.78 -13.85 12.47
N ASP A 69 -3.41 -13.93 13.64
CA ASP A 69 -3.89 -15.17 14.23
C ASP A 69 -5.41 -15.09 14.50
N PRO A 70 -6.25 -15.68 13.62
CA PRO A 70 -7.70 -15.60 13.73
C PRO A 70 -8.26 -16.34 14.95
N LEU A 71 -7.49 -17.25 15.58
CA LEU A 71 -7.94 -17.96 16.78
C LEU A 71 -7.99 -17.04 18.00
N THR A 72 -7.23 -15.93 17.98
CA THR A 72 -7.20 -14.97 19.08
C THR A 72 -8.49 -14.15 19.21
N ILE A 73 -9.36 -14.14 18.18
CA ILE A 73 -10.61 -13.35 18.18
C ILE A 73 -11.53 -13.74 19.33
N GLU A 74 -11.64 -15.03 19.64
CA GLU A 74 -12.52 -15.53 20.70
C GLU A 74 -12.09 -15.02 22.08
N ASP A 75 -10.80 -14.87 22.33
CA ASP A 75 -10.25 -14.41 23.61
C ASP A 75 -10.01 -12.89 23.66
N SER A 76 -10.21 -12.18 22.54
CA SER A 76 -9.85 -10.77 22.38
C SER A 76 -10.99 -9.79 22.65
N HIS A 77 -11.77 -10.06 23.70
CA HIS A 77 -12.88 -9.21 24.09
C HIS A 77 -12.76 -8.78 25.56
N ALA A 78 -13.10 -7.52 25.82
CA ALA A 78 -13.15 -6.98 27.17
C ALA A 78 -14.20 -5.87 27.24
N PRO A 79 -14.77 -5.60 28.42
CA PRO A 79 -15.59 -4.42 28.62
C PRO A 79 -14.77 -3.15 28.32
N LEU A 80 -15.44 -2.17 27.72
CA LEU A 80 -14.82 -0.88 27.39
C LEU A 80 -14.42 -0.14 28.67
N SER A 81 -13.24 0.48 28.66
CA SER A 81 -12.82 1.35 29.76
C SER A 81 -13.72 2.59 29.85
N THR A 82 -13.74 3.23 31.01
CA THR A 82 -14.50 4.47 31.22
C THR A 82 -14.09 5.59 30.25
N LEU A 83 -12.80 5.67 29.93
CA LEU A 83 -12.26 6.60 28.95
C LEU A 83 -12.82 6.35 27.54
N LEU A 84 -12.83 5.09 27.09
CA LEU A 84 -13.36 4.76 25.77
C LEU A 84 -14.86 5.01 25.68
N ASN A 85 -15.61 4.75 26.76
CA ASN A 85 -17.04 5.06 26.81
C ASN A 85 -17.34 6.55 26.64
N ASP A 86 -16.54 7.44 27.25
CA ASP A 86 -16.69 8.90 27.07
C ASP A 86 -16.41 9.34 25.62
N ILE A 87 -15.38 8.76 24.98
CA ILE A 87 -15.04 9.06 23.58
C ILE A 87 -16.16 8.59 22.64
N ILE A 88 -16.73 7.41 22.89
CA ILE A 88 -17.87 6.87 22.12
C ILE A 88 -19.11 7.74 22.33
N TYR A 89 -19.41 8.15 23.56
CA TYR A 89 -20.55 9.02 23.86
C TYR A 89 -20.48 10.37 23.12
N ARG A 90 -19.27 10.92 22.94
CA ARG A 90 -19.04 12.14 22.16
C ARG A 90 -19.05 11.93 20.64
N GLY A 91 -19.24 10.70 20.17
CA GLY A 91 -19.28 10.36 18.75
C GLY A 91 -17.91 10.33 18.07
N HIS A 92 -16.81 10.23 18.83
CA HIS A 92 -15.45 10.22 18.30
C HIS A 92 -14.87 8.82 18.09
N ALA A 93 -15.58 7.77 18.52
CA ALA A 93 -15.19 6.37 18.31
C ALA A 93 -16.44 5.47 18.21
N THR A 94 -16.28 4.32 17.57
CA THR A 94 -17.32 3.28 17.45
C THR A 94 -16.75 1.94 17.92
N PRO A 95 -17.46 1.19 18.78
CA PRO A 95 -17.07 -0.15 19.16
C PRO A 95 -17.32 -1.13 17.99
N ILE A 96 -16.37 -2.03 17.74
CA ILE A 96 -16.47 -3.08 16.73
C ILE A 96 -16.46 -4.44 17.44
N LEU A 97 -17.46 -5.27 17.16
CA LEU A 97 -17.52 -6.66 17.63
C LEU A 97 -17.19 -7.59 16.46
N ILE A 98 -16.17 -8.44 16.64
CA ILE A 98 -15.76 -9.46 15.68
C ILE A 98 -15.94 -10.82 16.35
N THR A 99 -16.54 -11.77 15.64
CA THR A 99 -16.75 -13.13 16.14
C THR A 99 -16.57 -14.15 15.01
N SER A 100 -16.03 -15.31 15.36
CA SER A 100 -15.89 -16.43 14.44
C SER A 100 -17.26 -17.07 14.17
N GLY A 101 -17.57 -17.32 12.89
CA GLY A 101 -18.78 -17.98 12.47
C GLY A 101 -18.48 -19.14 11.53
N ALA A 102 -19.25 -20.22 11.64
CA ALA A 102 -19.18 -21.35 10.71
C ALA A 102 -20.45 -21.37 9.84
N ILE A 103 -20.26 -21.50 8.51
CA ILE A 103 -21.36 -21.63 7.56
C ILE A 103 -21.37 -23.08 7.07
N PHE A 104 -22.49 -23.77 7.26
CA PHE A 104 -22.70 -25.14 6.80
C PHE A 104 -23.71 -25.15 5.64
N PRO A 105 -23.25 -25.09 4.39
CA PRO A 105 -24.15 -25.16 3.24
C PRO A 105 -24.87 -26.52 3.19
N GLU A 106 -26.06 -26.55 2.60
CA GLU A 106 -26.90 -27.74 2.40
C GLU A 106 -27.46 -28.39 3.68
N GLY A 107 -27.64 -27.63 4.76
CA GLY A 107 -28.32 -28.14 5.96
C GLY A 107 -27.50 -29.16 6.75
N ARG A 108 -26.17 -29.16 6.60
CA ARG A 108 -25.26 -30.11 7.25
C ARG A 108 -24.98 -29.81 8.73
N VAL A 109 -25.72 -28.88 9.35
CA VAL A 109 -25.70 -28.69 10.82
C VAL A 109 -26.56 -29.78 11.43
N GLN A 110 -25.94 -30.84 11.95
CA GLN A 110 -26.62 -31.74 12.87
C GLN A 110 -26.41 -31.21 14.29
N SER A 111 -27.54 -30.95 14.96
CA SER A 111 -27.62 -30.61 16.38
C SER A 111 -27.20 -31.79 17.27
#